data_AF-A0AAD9XVS7-F1
#
_entry.id   AF-A0AAD9XVS7-F1
#
_cell.length_a   1.000
_cell.length_b   1.000
_cell.length_c   1.000
_cell.angle_alpha   90.00
_cell.angle_beta   90.00
_cell.angle_gamma   90.00
#
_symmetry.space_group_name_H-M   'P 1'
#
loop_
_entity.id
_entity.type
_entity.pdbx_description
1 polymer ?
#
loop_
_entity_poly.entity_id
_entity_poly.type
_entity_poly.pdbx_seq_one_letter_code
_entity_poly.pdbx_strand_id
1 'polypeptide(L)'
;MEDDIRNANTIFSLKFSSQIDGILKHAGPRDNAKRWARNLRFLTFDDGTDQHDAATPIPELSGQCRRCAERVPAPAGHMCAAHANIRPTPESLAAWEQKLRDAPDPCVHVEDLTCDGCRHVPLFPNTGEVSTFRIRRAAVTDEDALFPECRHFVAVSYCWESQPSDEDGEASSLPPYTVVEEDGTKRAMRAPRATIDRVVRFARENGFRMIWIDQECIEQDNPTEKELGIQSMDLVYQRAHTCIGLMSTHWSQQHLEALLLQAELRHPDSGTAASIHCRGALPVHKPRPPIQHFANDLISAVFALVSDRWTTRAWVLQESFVSADRMLLLFPRPPTATTDVTGWWLVCHEKSLSEIAVCILMLQDALENHVLPYLTPLLSSPPSSSSSSPMGMAVALFERVRFFYPRAIDNDFRIGLGADFWDRKRCDAATALAFLNQRDLFRVADRVAILANLCGYEQRLDTVELEKAGYGLSHCLLALALVNGDLSLLVPEMYKTPGGYPVCKSTPNSPITIKQSQLTRNHSIPIRPRRRLLLPPLPHPQHPPSRRSNPHTLLQHRRPR
;
A
#
# COMPACT_ATOMS: atom_id res chain seq x y z
N MET A 1 -0.76 -8.36 -27.23
CA MET A 1 -1.69 -9.18 -26.43
C MET A 1 -3.08 -8.57 -26.51
N GLU A 2 -4.11 -9.33 -26.89
CA GLU A 2 -5.51 -8.87 -26.88
C GLU A 2 -6.15 -9.07 -25.50
N ASP A 3 -7.00 -8.11 -25.07
CA ASP A 3 -7.84 -8.24 -23.87
C ASP A 3 -9.15 -8.97 -24.21
N ASP A 4 -9.01 -10.27 -24.48
CA ASP A 4 -10.11 -11.20 -24.81
C ASP A 4 -11.06 -11.47 -23.63
N ILE A 5 -10.75 -10.97 -22.43
CA ILE A 5 -11.59 -11.09 -21.23
C ILE A 5 -12.76 -10.10 -21.27
N ARG A 6 -12.56 -8.92 -21.89
CA ARG A 6 -13.61 -7.90 -22.02
C ARG A 6 -14.54 -8.11 -23.21
N ASN A 7 -14.19 -9.02 -24.13
CA ASN A 7 -14.97 -9.30 -25.34
C ASN A 7 -15.33 -10.79 -25.44
N ALA A 8 -16.46 -11.18 -24.86
CA ALA A 8 -16.92 -12.58 -24.81
C ALA A 8 -17.19 -13.18 -26.21
N ASN A 9 -17.43 -12.36 -27.23
CA ASN A 9 -17.75 -12.82 -28.59
C ASN A 9 -16.54 -13.41 -29.34
N THR A 10 -15.32 -13.21 -28.83
CA THR A 10 -14.08 -13.80 -29.37
C THR A 10 -13.71 -15.13 -28.71
N ILE A 11 -14.43 -15.58 -27.67
CA ILE A 11 -14.20 -16.85 -26.97
C ILE A 11 -14.91 -18.01 -27.68
N PHE A 12 -14.75 -18.11 -29.00
CA PHE A 12 -15.18 -19.29 -29.75
C PHE A 12 -14.00 -19.80 -30.58
N SER A 13 -13.64 -21.06 -30.36
CA SER A 13 -12.60 -21.80 -31.09
C SER A 13 -11.13 -21.42 -30.77
N LEU A 14 -10.61 -21.82 -29.61
CA LEU A 14 -9.15 -21.86 -29.40
C LEU A 14 -8.73 -23.20 -28.77
N LYS A 15 -7.76 -23.86 -29.39
CA LYS A 15 -7.12 -25.10 -28.93
C LYS A 15 -6.27 -24.83 -27.70
N PHE A 16 -6.93 -24.60 -26.56
CA PHE A 16 -6.31 -24.20 -25.29
C PHE A 16 -5.07 -25.04 -24.96
N SER A 17 -5.14 -26.38 -25.06
CA SER A 17 -4.00 -27.24 -24.71
C SER A 17 -2.75 -27.00 -25.59
N SER A 18 -2.91 -26.62 -26.86
CA SER A 18 -1.78 -26.40 -27.76
C SER A 18 -1.03 -25.09 -27.53
N GLN A 19 -1.67 -24.12 -26.85
CA GLN A 19 -1.06 -22.82 -26.57
C GLN A 19 -0.37 -22.77 -25.20
N ILE A 20 -0.81 -23.58 -24.24
CA ILE A 20 -0.24 -23.60 -22.88
C ILE A 20 1.25 -23.97 -22.89
N ASP A 21 1.65 -25.00 -23.63
CA ASP A 21 3.06 -25.38 -23.74
C ASP A 21 3.92 -24.25 -24.34
N GLY A 22 3.33 -23.40 -25.20
CA GLY A 22 3.98 -22.21 -25.73
C GLY A 22 4.15 -21.12 -24.67
N ILE A 23 3.08 -20.81 -23.95
CA ILE A 23 3.07 -19.81 -22.87
C ILE A 23 4.07 -20.19 -21.76
N LEU A 24 4.09 -21.46 -21.35
CA LEU A 24 4.95 -21.93 -20.25
C LEU A 24 6.44 -21.90 -20.58
N LYS A 25 6.85 -21.78 -21.85
CA LYS A 25 8.26 -21.53 -22.22
C LYS A 25 8.76 -20.17 -21.73
N HIS A 26 7.85 -19.24 -21.48
CA HIS A 26 8.13 -17.91 -20.97
C HIS A 26 7.95 -17.83 -19.44
N ALA A 27 7.82 -18.98 -18.77
CA ALA A 27 7.73 -19.06 -17.33
C ALA A 27 9.11 -18.95 -16.67
N GLY A 28 9.18 -18.22 -15.56
CA GLY A 28 10.40 -18.07 -14.77
C GLY A 28 10.12 -18.00 -13.27
N PRO A 29 11.12 -18.32 -12.43
CA PRO A 29 10.98 -18.24 -10.99
C PRO A 29 10.96 -16.78 -10.52
N ARG A 30 10.17 -16.51 -9.48
CA ARG A 30 10.11 -15.21 -8.81
C ARG A 30 11.43 -14.79 -8.15
N ASP A 31 12.37 -15.70 -7.98
CA ASP A 31 13.66 -15.40 -7.35
C ASP A 31 14.44 -14.31 -8.08
N ASN A 32 14.25 -14.14 -9.40
CA ASN A 32 14.83 -13.03 -10.14
C ASN A 32 14.28 -11.67 -9.65
N ALA A 33 12.96 -11.58 -9.45
CA ALA A 33 12.33 -10.40 -8.88
C ALA A 33 12.78 -10.12 -7.44
N LYS A 34 12.94 -11.18 -6.62
CA LYS A 34 13.48 -11.05 -5.25
C LYS A 34 14.91 -10.52 -5.25
N ARG A 35 15.77 -11.00 -6.15
CA ARG A 35 17.16 -10.53 -6.29
C ARG A 35 17.20 -9.07 -6.73
N TRP A 36 16.36 -8.68 -7.70
CA TRP A 36 16.23 -7.30 -8.13
C TRP A 36 15.82 -6.39 -6.96
N ALA A 37 14.80 -6.80 -6.19
CA ALA A 37 14.28 -6.03 -5.05
C ALA A 37 15.24 -5.92 -3.85
N ARG A 38 16.34 -6.68 -3.81
CA ARG A 38 17.38 -6.50 -2.79
C ARG A 38 18.22 -5.26 -3.06
N ASN A 39 18.39 -4.91 -4.33
CA ASN A 39 19.26 -3.83 -4.76
C ASN A 39 18.42 -2.69 -5.37
N LEU A 40 17.60 -2.04 -4.54
CA LEU A 40 16.74 -0.95 -4.99
C LEU A 40 17.54 0.34 -5.18
N ARG A 41 17.20 1.06 -6.24
CA ARG A 41 17.57 2.46 -6.47
C ARG A 41 16.55 3.36 -5.78
N PHE A 42 17.01 4.48 -5.23
CA PHE A 42 16.17 5.47 -4.56
C PHE A 42 16.49 6.86 -5.09
N LEU A 43 15.46 7.68 -5.21
CA LEU A 43 15.57 9.10 -5.47
C LEU A 43 15.87 9.82 -4.14
N THR A 44 16.97 10.56 -4.08
CA THR A 44 17.47 11.23 -2.88
C THR A 44 17.81 12.68 -3.18
N PHE A 45 17.92 13.51 -2.13
CA PHE A 45 18.44 14.87 -2.28
C PHE A 45 19.92 14.85 -2.67
N ASP A 46 20.31 15.67 -3.64
CA ASP A 46 21.72 15.87 -4.00
C ASP A 46 22.27 17.12 -3.30
N ASP A 47 23.05 16.91 -2.25
CA ASP A 47 23.77 17.98 -1.53
C ASP A 47 25.15 18.30 -2.13
N GLY A 48 25.47 17.68 -3.27
CA GLY A 48 26.77 17.80 -3.93
C GLY A 48 27.89 16.97 -3.31
N THR A 49 27.59 16.17 -2.27
CA THR A 49 28.57 15.27 -1.65
C THR A 49 28.42 13.86 -2.21
N ASP A 50 29.52 13.35 -2.78
CA ASP A 50 29.59 12.02 -3.38
C ASP A 50 30.30 11.01 -2.47
N GLN A 51 30.23 11.20 -1.15
CA GLN A 51 30.97 10.37 -0.19
C GLN A 51 30.34 8.97 -0.06
N HIS A 52 30.56 8.15 -1.08
CA HIS A 52 30.61 6.69 -0.99
C HIS A 52 32.06 6.21 -0.92
N ASP A 53 32.98 7.05 -0.41
CA ASP A 53 34.30 6.59 -0.02
C ASP A 53 34.13 5.72 1.23
N ALA A 54 34.36 4.42 1.07
CA ALA A 54 34.31 3.39 2.14
C ALA A 54 35.22 3.68 3.36
N ALA A 55 36.03 4.75 3.28
CA ALA A 55 36.91 5.24 4.35
C ALA A 55 36.30 6.39 5.17
N THR A 56 35.09 6.86 4.84
CA THR A 56 34.44 7.95 5.58
C THR A 56 33.84 7.41 6.88
N PRO A 57 34.14 8.01 8.05
CA PRO A 57 33.51 7.61 9.30
C PRO A 57 31.98 7.66 9.17
N ILE A 58 31.28 6.69 9.76
CA ILE A 58 29.83 6.69 9.80
C ILE A 58 29.38 8.04 10.42
N PRO A 59 28.69 8.92 9.68
CA PRO A 59 28.36 10.23 10.18
C PRO A 59 27.40 10.12 11.38
N GLU A 60 27.63 10.92 12.42
CA GLU A 60 26.71 11.03 13.54
C GLU A 60 25.32 11.41 13.03
N LEU A 61 24.30 10.66 13.47
CA LEU A 61 22.94 10.88 13.03
C LEU A 61 22.45 12.21 13.61
N SER A 62 22.05 13.13 12.73
CA SER A 62 21.53 14.45 13.10
C SER A 62 20.45 14.89 12.11
N GLY A 63 19.76 15.96 12.46
CA GLY A 63 18.74 16.62 11.67
C GLY A 63 17.32 16.37 12.18
N GLN A 64 16.44 17.29 11.80
CA GLN A 64 15.03 17.27 12.16
C GLN A 64 14.18 17.30 10.90
N CYS A 65 13.07 16.56 10.89
CA CYS A 65 12.02 16.79 9.91
C CYS A 65 11.41 18.19 10.08
N ARG A 66 10.76 18.70 9.04
CA ARG A 66 10.17 20.04 9.00
C ARG A 66 9.22 20.28 10.18
N ARG A 67 8.37 19.30 10.50
CA ARG A 67 7.43 19.39 11.62
C ARG A 67 8.13 19.66 12.95
N CYS A 68 9.19 18.90 13.24
CA CYS A 68 9.94 19.02 14.48
C CYS A 68 10.75 20.33 14.53
N ALA A 69 11.37 20.72 13.42
CA ALA A 69 12.09 21.98 13.31
C ALA A 69 11.18 23.20 13.54
N GLU A 70 9.95 23.16 12.99
CA GLU A 70 8.93 24.20 13.19
C GLU A 70 8.21 24.07 14.55
N ARG A 71 8.54 23.06 15.37
CA ARG A 71 7.89 22.74 16.66
C ARG A 71 6.37 22.71 16.58
N VAL A 72 5.83 22.18 15.49
CA VAL A 72 4.37 22.09 15.30
C VAL A 72 3.80 21.17 16.39
N PRO A 73 2.82 21.64 17.18
CA PRO A 73 2.22 20.83 18.23
C PRO A 73 1.61 19.55 17.66
N ALA A 74 1.67 18.49 18.46
CA ALA A 74 1.07 17.22 18.10
C ALA A 74 -0.46 17.41 17.95
N PRO A 75 -1.04 17.17 16.76
CA PRO A 75 -2.42 17.55 16.46
C PRO A 75 -3.42 16.67 17.20
N ALA A 76 -4.63 17.21 17.41
CA ALA A 76 -5.77 16.44 17.88
C ALA A 76 -6.26 15.46 16.79
N GLY A 77 -6.83 14.33 17.20
CA GLY A 77 -7.38 13.30 16.29
C GLY A 77 -6.93 11.89 16.65
N HIS A 78 -7.11 10.95 15.72
CA HIS A 78 -6.86 9.54 15.97
C HIS A 78 -5.37 9.18 16.06
N MET A 79 -5.06 8.16 16.84
CA MET A 79 -3.74 7.54 16.92
C MET A 79 -3.84 6.06 16.53
N CYS A 80 -3.57 5.73 15.27
CA CYS A 80 -3.56 4.34 14.80
C CYS A 80 -2.16 3.71 14.91
N ALA A 81 -2.08 2.40 14.69
CA ALA A 81 -0.80 1.67 14.69
C ALA A 81 0.22 2.26 13.68
N ALA A 82 -0.25 2.87 12.58
CA ALA A 82 0.60 3.56 11.61
C ALA A 82 1.28 4.84 12.16
N HIS A 83 0.83 5.36 13.31
CA HIS A 83 1.50 6.47 14.01
C HIS A 83 2.60 5.99 14.96
N ALA A 84 2.55 4.75 15.47
CA ALA A 84 3.41 4.32 16.57
C ALA A 84 4.37 3.16 16.23
N ASN A 85 4.18 2.42 15.12
CA ASN A 85 4.94 1.19 14.79
C ASN A 85 5.08 0.18 15.97
N ILE A 86 4.27 0.34 17.01
CA ILE A 86 4.33 -0.33 18.30
C ILE A 86 2.88 -0.58 18.71
N ARG A 87 2.61 -1.67 19.42
CA ARG A 87 1.34 -1.82 20.15
C ARG A 87 1.35 -0.83 21.31
N PRO A 88 0.60 0.28 21.22
CA PRO A 88 0.77 1.35 22.18
C PRO A 88 0.26 0.90 23.56
N THR A 89 1.14 0.91 24.56
CA THR A 89 0.71 1.00 25.97
C THR A 89 0.56 2.48 26.33
N PRO A 90 -0.30 2.84 27.30
CA PRO A 90 -0.43 4.24 27.75
C PRO A 90 0.92 4.88 28.13
N GLU A 91 1.83 4.11 28.73
CA GLU A 91 3.18 4.55 29.10
C GLU A 91 4.06 4.83 27.87
N SER A 92 4.05 3.93 26.88
CA SER A 92 4.82 4.12 25.64
C SER A 92 4.34 5.34 24.85
N LEU A 93 3.04 5.61 24.87
CA LEU A 93 2.45 6.79 24.25
C LEU A 93 2.86 8.07 24.96
N ALA A 94 2.78 8.10 26.30
CA ALA A 94 3.19 9.26 27.07
C ALA A 94 4.67 9.61 26.84
N ALA A 95 5.54 8.59 26.79
CA ALA A 95 6.96 8.76 26.48
C ALA A 95 7.18 9.28 25.05
N TRP A 96 6.46 8.72 24.08
CA TRP A 96 6.50 9.19 22.69
C TRP A 96 6.05 10.65 22.55
N GLU A 97 4.94 11.02 23.18
CA GLU A 97 4.45 12.40 23.18
C GLU A 97 5.43 13.37 23.84
N GLN A 98 6.12 12.93 24.90
CA GLN A 98 7.15 13.74 25.52
C GLN A 98 8.31 13.98 24.54
N LYS A 99 8.81 12.94 23.88
CA LYS A 99 9.86 13.09 22.86
C LYS A 99 9.43 14.00 21.69
N LEU A 100 8.17 13.92 21.26
CA LEU A 100 7.63 14.81 20.23
C LEU A 100 7.65 16.28 20.68
N ARG A 101 7.31 16.56 21.96
CA ARG A 101 7.36 17.92 22.53
C ARG A 101 8.78 18.45 22.66
N ASP A 102 9.71 17.59 23.07
CA ASP A 102 11.10 17.98 23.29
C ASP A 102 11.82 18.30 21.97
N ALA A 103 11.34 17.76 20.84
CA ALA A 103 11.89 17.94 19.50
C ALA A 103 13.43 17.81 19.50
N PRO A 104 13.97 16.62 19.85
CA PRO A 104 15.42 16.40 19.94
C PRO A 104 16.09 16.48 18.56
N ASP A 105 17.43 16.48 18.55
CA ASP A 105 18.26 16.35 17.36
C ASP A 105 19.16 15.11 17.51
N PRO A 106 18.96 14.04 16.71
CA PRO A 106 17.94 13.89 15.66
C PRO A 106 16.53 13.81 16.25
N CYS A 107 15.52 14.23 15.48
CA CYS A 107 14.14 14.11 15.95
C CYS A 107 13.63 12.66 15.86
N VAL A 108 12.58 12.33 16.62
CA VAL A 108 12.05 10.94 16.67
C VAL A 108 11.68 10.37 15.30
N HIS A 109 11.14 11.20 14.39
CA HIS A 109 10.83 10.76 13.04
C HIS A 109 12.08 10.40 12.24
N VAL A 110 13.16 11.15 12.44
CA VAL A 110 14.44 10.91 11.78
C VAL A 110 15.12 9.68 12.36
N GLU A 111 15.08 9.52 13.68
CA GLU A 111 15.60 8.34 14.40
C GLU A 111 14.90 7.06 13.91
N ASP A 112 13.57 7.06 13.87
CA ASP A 112 12.76 5.91 13.42
C ASP A 112 12.90 5.59 11.92
N LEU A 113 13.31 6.57 11.11
CA LEU A 113 13.49 6.43 9.65
C LEU A 113 14.96 6.36 9.26
N THR A 114 15.80 5.75 10.09
CA THR A 114 17.22 5.58 9.81
C THR A 114 17.76 4.21 10.24
N CYS A 115 18.63 3.64 9.43
CA CYS A 115 19.55 2.57 9.83
C CYS A 115 20.95 2.81 9.26
N ASP A 116 21.91 1.96 9.62
CA ASP A 116 23.28 2.05 9.15
C ASP A 116 23.40 2.00 7.61
N GLY A 117 22.49 1.30 6.94
CA GLY A 117 22.45 1.22 5.48
C GLY A 117 21.97 2.49 4.77
N CYS A 118 21.28 3.42 5.45
CA CYS A 118 20.75 4.65 4.83
C CYS A 118 21.12 5.96 5.54
N ARG A 119 21.75 5.91 6.71
CA ARG A 119 22.11 7.12 7.49
C ARG A 119 23.05 8.08 6.79
N HIS A 120 23.79 7.61 5.79
CA HIS A 120 24.68 8.42 4.95
C HIS A 120 23.92 9.23 3.89
N VAL A 121 22.64 8.90 3.64
CA VAL A 121 21.81 9.66 2.71
C VAL A 121 21.38 10.97 3.38
N PRO A 122 21.51 12.13 2.74
CA PRO A 122 21.11 13.40 3.35
C PRO A 122 19.59 13.47 3.52
N LEU A 123 19.16 14.20 4.57
CA LEU A 123 17.76 14.59 4.72
C LEU A 123 17.38 15.60 3.64
N PHE A 124 16.13 15.59 3.20
CA PHE A 124 15.60 16.70 2.41
C PHE A 124 15.65 17.98 3.26
N PRO A 125 16.19 19.09 2.73
CA PRO A 125 16.34 20.32 3.49
C PRO A 125 14.97 20.90 3.84
N ASN A 126 14.79 21.38 5.07
CA ASN A 126 13.52 21.97 5.52
C ASN A 126 13.21 23.31 4.83
N THR A 127 14.23 23.99 4.32
CA THR A 127 14.15 25.30 3.66
C THR A 127 14.74 25.24 2.25
N GLY A 128 14.28 26.11 1.36
CA GLY A 128 14.77 26.22 -0.01
C GLY A 128 14.11 25.24 -0.99
N GLU A 129 14.39 25.44 -2.27
CA GLU A 129 13.93 24.55 -3.35
C GLU A 129 14.92 23.41 -3.56
N VAL A 130 14.40 22.18 -3.65
CA VAL A 130 15.19 21.02 -4.06
C VAL A 130 15.09 20.93 -5.58
N SER A 131 16.15 21.30 -6.27
CA SER A 131 16.19 21.32 -7.74
C SER A 131 16.94 20.13 -8.35
N THR A 132 17.85 19.53 -7.56
CA THR A 132 18.72 18.43 -7.99
C THR A 132 18.53 17.24 -7.06
N PHE A 133 18.40 16.07 -7.68
CA PHE A 133 18.23 14.79 -7.03
C PHE A 133 19.33 13.83 -7.49
N ARG A 134 19.56 12.79 -6.71
CA ARG A 134 20.52 11.74 -7.04
C ARG A 134 19.90 10.36 -6.85
N ILE A 135 20.19 9.47 -7.78
CA ILE A 135 19.89 8.05 -7.63
C ILE A 135 20.96 7.40 -6.75
N ARG A 136 20.54 6.81 -5.63
CA ARG A 136 21.42 6.09 -4.70
C ARG A 136 20.86 4.72 -4.38
N ARG A 137 21.74 3.79 -4.02
CA ARG A 137 21.39 2.51 -3.40
C ARG A 137 21.65 2.60 -1.90
N ALA A 138 20.87 1.87 -1.11
CA ALA A 138 21.20 1.68 0.30
C ALA A 138 22.49 0.85 0.40
N ALA A 139 23.38 1.22 1.31
CA ALA A 139 24.64 0.51 1.50
C ALA A 139 24.38 -0.91 1.99
N VAL A 140 25.04 -1.89 1.38
CA VAL A 140 25.09 -3.27 1.85
C VAL A 140 26.17 -3.34 2.93
N THR A 141 25.77 -3.41 4.19
CA THR A 141 26.72 -3.39 5.32
C THR A 141 27.43 -4.73 5.54
N ASP A 142 26.97 -5.81 4.91
CA ASP A 142 27.53 -7.15 5.05
C ASP A 142 27.23 -8.01 3.80
N GLU A 143 28.25 -8.58 3.14
CA GLU A 143 28.07 -9.39 1.93
C GLU A 143 27.30 -10.69 2.20
N ASP A 144 27.30 -11.15 3.45
CA ASP A 144 26.60 -12.36 3.92
C ASP A 144 25.30 -12.07 4.69
N ALA A 145 24.92 -10.80 4.87
CA ALA A 145 23.64 -10.49 5.51
C ALA A 145 22.50 -11.01 4.62
N LEU A 146 21.70 -11.92 5.17
CA LEU A 146 20.46 -12.41 4.57
C LEU A 146 19.48 -11.28 4.19
N PHE A 147 19.66 -10.05 4.73
CA PHE A 147 18.83 -8.89 4.45
C PHE A 147 19.59 -7.54 4.54
N PRO A 148 20.25 -7.06 3.46
CA PRO A 148 20.61 -5.65 3.35
C PRO A 148 19.37 -4.87 2.90
N GLU A 149 18.31 -4.91 3.70
CA GLU A 149 16.98 -4.52 3.24
C GLU A 149 16.43 -3.29 3.98
N CYS A 150 17.14 -2.17 3.89
CA CYS A 150 16.65 -0.90 4.42
C CYS A 150 15.19 -0.64 3.98
N ARG A 151 14.32 -0.34 4.95
CA ARG A 151 12.88 -0.07 4.76
C ARG A 151 12.53 1.41 4.84
N HIS A 152 13.48 2.25 5.24
CA HIS A 152 13.30 3.67 5.55
C HIS A 152 13.17 4.55 4.30
N PHE A 153 12.18 4.24 3.48
CA PHE A 153 11.83 5.00 2.29
C PHE A 153 10.31 5.10 2.16
N VAL A 154 9.87 6.11 1.41
CA VAL A 154 8.49 6.27 0.98
C VAL A 154 8.33 5.78 -0.45
N ALA A 155 7.38 4.86 -0.69
CA ALA A 155 7.01 4.45 -2.04
C ALA A 155 5.82 5.28 -2.53
N VAL A 156 5.90 5.78 -3.76
CA VAL A 156 4.94 6.73 -4.30
C VAL A 156 4.10 6.09 -5.39
N SER A 157 2.80 6.01 -5.12
CA SER A 157 1.76 5.60 -6.06
C SER A 157 1.08 6.83 -6.65
N TYR A 158 1.19 7.01 -7.96
CA TYR A 158 0.58 8.10 -8.70
C TYR A 158 0.20 7.62 -10.10
N CYS A 159 -0.55 8.41 -10.85
CA CYS A 159 -0.86 8.10 -12.23
C CYS A 159 0.11 8.84 -13.15
N TRP A 160 0.81 8.10 -14.01
CA TRP A 160 1.63 8.70 -15.06
C TRP A 160 0.73 9.64 -15.87
N GLU A 161 1.15 10.89 -16.04
CA GLU A 161 0.43 11.86 -16.86
C GLU A 161 0.49 11.42 -18.33
N SER A 162 -0.67 11.37 -18.98
CA SER A 162 -0.76 11.15 -20.41
C SER A 162 -0.54 12.49 -21.12
N GLN A 163 0.69 13.00 -21.09
CA GLN A 163 1.08 14.35 -21.56
C GLN A 163 0.42 15.50 -20.76
N PRO A 164 1.12 16.62 -20.55
CA PRO A 164 0.50 17.81 -20.00
C PRO A 164 -0.60 18.29 -20.96
N SER A 165 -1.80 18.50 -20.44
CA SER A 165 -2.82 19.26 -21.16
C SER A 165 -2.35 20.71 -21.32
N ASP A 166 -2.70 21.35 -22.43
CA ASP A 166 -2.40 22.77 -22.71
C ASP A 166 -2.96 23.75 -21.64
N GLU A 167 -3.69 23.24 -20.64
CA GLU A 167 -4.26 24.00 -19.51
C GLU A 167 -3.27 24.20 -18.33
N ASP A 168 -2.12 23.53 -18.31
CA ASP A 168 -1.11 23.61 -17.22
C ASP A 168 -0.11 24.78 -17.39
N GLY A 169 -0.63 25.95 -17.77
CA GLY A 169 0.12 27.08 -18.36
C GLY A 169 1.25 27.72 -17.54
N GLU A 170 1.37 27.43 -16.23
CA GLU A 170 2.46 27.92 -15.38
C GLU A 170 3.46 26.82 -14.97
N ALA A 171 3.00 25.60 -14.67
CA ALA A 171 3.88 24.50 -14.24
C ALA A 171 4.74 23.92 -15.38
N SER A 172 4.23 23.94 -16.61
CA SER A 172 4.99 23.55 -17.82
C SER A 172 6.11 24.53 -18.19
N SER A 173 6.13 25.74 -17.62
CA SER A 173 7.13 26.77 -17.94
C SER A 173 8.42 26.65 -17.12
N LEU A 174 8.40 25.95 -16.00
CA LEU A 174 9.55 25.75 -15.13
C LEU A 174 10.46 24.64 -15.67
N PRO A 175 11.79 24.78 -15.55
CA PRO A 175 12.69 23.72 -15.96
C PRO A 175 12.42 22.45 -15.14
N PRO A 176 12.52 21.26 -15.77
CA PRO A 176 12.40 20.00 -15.04
C PRO A 176 13.53 19.88 -14.01
N TYR A 177 13.25 19.16 -12.92
CA TYR A 177 14.28 18.83 -11.95
C TYR A 177 15.40 18.00 -12.59
N THR A 178 16.62 18.14 -12.07
CA THR A 178 17.77 17.37 -12.55
C THR A 178 17.95 16.14 -11.69
N VAL A 179 18.19 14.99 -12.32
CA VAL A 179 18.55 13.74 -11.66
C VAL A 179 19.97 13.37 -12.06
N VAL A 180 20.83 13.18 -11.07
CA VAL A 180 22.18 12.61 -11.22
C VAL A 180 22.08 11.10 -11.03
N GLU A 181 22.50 10.37 -12.05
CA GLU A 181 22.51 8.91 -12.06
C GLU A 181 23.73 8.33 -11.33
N GLU A 182 23.74 7.02 -11.12
CA GLU A 182 24.81 6.30 -10.41
C GLU A 182 26.17 6.40 -11.13
N ASP A 183 26.15 6.56 -12.46
CA ASP A 183 27.33 6.77 -13.29
C ASP A 183 27.75 8.25 -13.39
N GLY A 184 27.07 9.13 -12.66
CA GLY A 184 27.28 10.58 -12.65
C GLY A 184 26.65 11.32 -13.85
N THR A 185 25.99 10.61 -14.77
CA THR A 185 25.26 11.26 -15.86
C THR A 185 24.08 12.05 -15.32
N LYS A 186 23.70 13.12 -16.04
CA LYS A 186 22.59 13.98 -15.64
C LYS A 186 21.46 13.86 -16.65
N ARG A 187 20.25 13.70 -16.16
CA ARG A 187 19.04 13.72 -16.98
C ARG A 187 17.94 14.56 -16.34
N ALA A 188 16.94 14.89 -17.13
CA ALA A 188 15.71 15.46 -16.61
C ALA A 188 14.92 14.41 -15.79
N MET A 189 14.24 14.89 -14.76
CA MET A 189 13.20 14.13 -14.05
C MET A 189 12.11 13.72 -15.05
N ARG A 190 11.73 12.44 -15.04
CA ARG A 190 10.64 11.89 -15.87
C ARG A 190 9.29 12.11 -15.20
N ALA A 191 9.23 12.02 -13.86
CA ALA A 191 8.03 12.26 -13.08
C ALA A 191 7.61 13.74 -13.11
N PRO A 192 6.30 14.04 -13.14
CA PRO A 192 5.79 15.41 -13.19
C PRO A 192 6.26 16.26 -12.00
N ARG A 193 6.50 17.54 -12.24
CA ARG A 193 6.92 18.48 -11.19
C ARG A 193 5.91 18.54 -10.03
N ALA A 194 4.62 18.58 -10.35
CA ALA A 194 3.54 18.59 -9.35
C ALA A 194 3.57 17.34 -8.46
N THR A 195 3.92 16.18 -9.02
CA THR A 195 4.13 14.94 -8.26
C THR A 195 5.33 15.09 -7.33
N ILE A 196 6.50 15.48 -7.85
CA ILE A 196 7.73 15.59 -7.05
C ILE A 196 7.58 16.58 -5.90
N ASP A 197 6.95 17.74 -6.15
CA ASP A 197 6.75 18.78 -5.12
C ASP A 197 5.92 18.26 -3.93
N ARG A 198 4.87 17.49 -4.21
CA ARG A 198 4.03 16.86 -3.19
C ARG A 198 4.81 15.82 -2.39
N VAL A 199 5.56 14.96 -3.08
CA VAL A 199 6.35 13.89 -2.44
C VAL A 199 7.48 14.46 -1.59
N VAL A 200 8.24 15.44 -2.09
CA VAL A 200 9.33 16.08 -1.33
C VAL A 200 8.78 16.79 -0.09
N ARG A 201 7.61 17.44 -0.21
CA ARG A 201 6.95 18.06 0.94
C ARG A 201 6.58 17.02 2.00
N PHE A 202 5.96 15.90 1.59
CA PHE A 202 5.66 14.79 2.49
C PHE A 202 6.92 14.21 3.14
N ALA A 203 8.00 14.02 2.36
CA ALA A 203 9.27 13.50 2.85
C ALA A 203 9.89 14.42 3.91
N ARG A 204 9.91 15.74 3.68
CA ARG A 204 10.37 16.77 4.63
C ARG A 204 9.57 16.76 5.92
N GLU A 205 8.24 16.67 5.83
CA GLU A 205 7.33 16.66 6.99
C GLU A 205 7.53 15.46 7.90
N ASN A 206 7.95 14.33 7.32
CA ASN A 206 8.07 13.04 8.03
C ASN A 206 9.51 12.59 8.25
N GLY A 207 10.53 13.27 7.73
CA GLY A 207 11.94 12.91 7.95
C GLY A 207 12.48 11.78 7.06
N PHE A 208 11.85 11.53 5.92
CA PHE A 208 12.38 10.57 4.93
C PHE A 208 13.62 11.12 4.24
N ARG A 209 14.56 10.23 3.89
CA ARG A 209 15.76 10.52 3.07
C ARG A 209 15.67 9.96 1.66
N MET A 210 14.87 8.92 1.51
CA MET A 210 14.79 8.11 0.30
C MET A 210 13.33 8.04 -0.16
N ILE A 211 13.14 8.32 -1.44
CA ILE A 211 11.87 8.24 -2.14
C ILE A 211 12.01 7.15 -3.20
N TRP A 212 10.98 6.33 -3.37
CA TRP A 212 10.89 5.39 -4.47
C TRP A 212 9.72 5.78 -5.39
N ILE A 213 10.04 6.04 -6.65
CA ILE A 213 9.11 6.39 -7.73
C ILE A 213 9.45 5.47 -8.91
N ASP A 214 8.45 4.77 -9.46
CA ASP A 214 8.64 3.78 -10.52
C ASP A 214 9.35 4.34 -11.76
N GLN A 215 8.96 5.52 -12.24
CA GLN A 215 9.59 6.18 -13.39
C GLN A 215 11.07 6.56 -13.17
N GLU A 216 11.46 6.78 -11.92
CA GLU A 216 12.80 7.29 -11.57
C GLU A 216 13.74 6.20 -11.09
N CYS A 217 13.22 5.25 -10.33
CA CYS A 217 14.01 4.23 -9.62
C CYS A 217 14.14 2.93 -10.42
N ILE A 218 13.28 2.69 -11.41
CA ILE A 218 13.46 1.58 -12.36
C ILE A 218 14.26 2.09 -13.55
N GLU A 219 15.20 1.28 -14.05
CA GLU A 219 15.90 1.58 -15.29
C GLU A 219 14.94 1.44 -16.48
N GLN A 220 14.44 2.57 -16.97
CA GLN A 220 13.39 2.59 -18.00
C GLN A 220 13.93 2.22 -19.39
N ASP A 221 15.22 2.45 -19.62
CA ASP A 221 15.84 2.30 -20.94
C ASP A 221 16.39 0.87 -21.18
N ASN A 222 16.43 0.04 -20.13
CA ASN A 222 16.79 -1.37 -20.21
C ASN A 222 15.53 -2.26 -20.08
N PRO A 223 15.07 -2.92 -21.17
CA PRO A 223 13.85 -3.73 -21.14
C PRO A 223 13.85 -4.87 -20.13
N THR A 224 15.01 -5.50 -19.89
CA THR A 224 15.15 -6.61 -18.95
C THR A 224 15.03 -6.12 -17.51
N GLU A 225 15.72 -5.03 -17.16
CA GLU A 225 15.60 -4.39 -15.84
C GLU A 225 14.19 -3.85 -15.60
N LYS A 226 13.57 -3.30 -16.64
CA LYS A 226 12.18 -2.83 -16.59
C LYS A 226 11.20 -3.96 -16.32
N GLU A 227 11.31 -5.08 -17.04
CA GLU A 227 10.47 -6.26 -16.80
C GLU A 227 10.69 -6.81 -15.38
N LEU A 228 11.94 -6.91 -14.91
CA LEU A 228 12.22 -7.31 -13.52
C LEU A 228 11.60 -6.34 -12.51
N GLY A 229 11.69 -5.03 -12.75
CA GLY A 229 11.05 -4.01 -11.92
C GLY A 229 9.53 -4.20 -11.85
N ILE A 230 8.87 -4.37 -13.00
CA ILE A 230 7.42 -4.66 -13.13
C ILE A 230 7.04 -5.90 -12.31
N GLN A 231 7.82 -6.97 -12.41
CA GLN A 231 7.60 -8.24 -11.69
C GLN A 231 7.90 -8.14 -10.18
N SER A 232 8.57 -7.06 -9.74
CA SER A 232 9.02 -6.84 -8.36
C SER A 232 8.30 -5.71 -7.64
N MET A 233 7.36 -5.03 -8.31
CA MET A 233 6.63 -3.89 -7.76
C MET A 233 5.99 -4.21 -6.40
N ASP A 234 5.44 -5.41 -6.22
CA ASP A 234 4.87 -5.86 -4.95
C ASP A 234 5.89 -5.86 -3.81
N LEU A 235 7.11 -6.31 -4.07
CA LEU A 235 8.18 -6.37 -3.08
C LEU A 235 8.59 -4.97 -2.61
N VAL A 236 8.62 -4.00 -3.53
CA VAL A 236 8.94 -2.60 -3.19
C VAL A 236 7.90 -2.01 -2.25
N TYR A 237 6.63 -2.05 -2.63
CA TYR A 237 5.53 -1.49 -1.84
C TYR A 237 5.31 -2.26 -0.53
N GLN A 238 5.58 -3.57 -0.52
CA GLN A 238 5.56 -4.36 0.72
C GLN A 238 6.65 -3.89 1.69
N ARG A 239 7.86 -3.60 1.17
CA ARG A 239 9.05 -3.29 1.98
C ARG A 239 9.08 -1.84 2.47
N ALA A 240 8.48 -0.91 1.73
CA ALA A 240 8.45 0.50 2.07
C ALA A 240 7.88 0.72 3.48
N HIS A 241 8.50 1.62 4.24
CA HIS A 241 8.00 2.02 5.54
C HIS A 241 6.63 2.71 5.41
N THR A 242 6.47 3.54 4.38
CA THR A 242 5.22 4.23 4.09
C THR A 242 4.99 4.27 2.61
N CYS A 243 3.74 4.09 2.20
CA CYS A 243 3.32 4.23 0.82
C CYS A 243 2.34 5.39 0.74
N ILE A 244 2.48 6.22 -0.28
CA ILE A 244 1.57 7.35 -0.49
C ILE A 244 0.88 7.24 -1.84
N GLY A 245 -0.44 7.37 -1.85
CA GLY A 245 -1.27 7.48 -3.05
C GLY A 245 -1.59 8.95 -3.30
N LEU A 246 -1.14 9.48 -4.42
CA LEU A 246 -1.36 10.89 -4.77
C LEU A 246 -2.69 11.04 -5.50
N MET A 247 -3.70 11.50 -4.77
CA MET A 247 -5.01 11.79 -5.33
C MET A 247 -4.98 13.11 -6.10
N SER A 248 -5.84 13.22 -7.12
CA SER A 248 -6.11 14.49 -7.82
C SER A 248 -7.43 15.12 -7.35
N THR A 249 -8.24 14.34 -6.64
CA THR A 249 -9.54 14.75 -6.11
C THR A 249 -9.37 15.86 -5.07
N HIS A 250 -10.07 16.97 -5.29
CA HIS A 250 -10.25 18.02 -4.31
C HIS A 250 -11.59 17.87 -3.61
N TRP A 251 -11.59 17.95 -2.28
CA TRP A 251 -12.82 17.94 -1.50
C TRP A 251 -13.12 19.32 -0.93
N SER A 252 -14.38 19.74 -1.09
CA SER A 252 -14.92 20.88 -0.36
C SER A 252 -15.15 20.52 1.10
N GLN A 253 -15.35 21.53 1.95
CA GLN A 253 -15.76 21.32 3.34
C GLN A 253 -17.04 20.46 3.43
N GLN A 254 -18.00 20.66 2.51
CA GLN A 254 -19.26 19.91 2.47
C GLN A 254 -19.05 18.43 2.14
N HIS A 255 -18.19 18.11 1.16
CA HIS A 255 -17.84 16.72 0.83
C HIS A 255 -17.22 16.01 2.03
N LEU A 256 -16.32 16.71 2.73
CA LEU A 256 -15.63 16.21 3.90
C LEU A 256 -16.59 16.01 5.08
N GLU A 257 -17.47 16.98 5.37
CA GLU A 257 -18.47 16.86 6.44
C GLU A 257 -19.45 15.72 6.18
N ALA A 258 -19.81 15.49 4.91
CA ALA A 258 -20.66 14.37 4.51
C ALA A 258 -20.01 13.01 4.78
N LEU A 259 -18.69 12.89 4.54
CA LEU A 259 -17.90 11.69 4.85
C LEU A 259 -17.70 11.51 6.38
N LEU A 260 -17.49 12.59 7.13
CA LEU A 260 -17.25 12.56 8.58
C LEU A 260 -18.48 12.13 9.38
N LEU A 261 -19.64 12.71 9.07
CA LEU A 261 -20.86 12.55 9.88
C LEU A 261 -21.30 11.09 10.01
N GLN A 262 -20.87 10.21 9.10
CA GLN A 262 -21.15 8.79 9.21
C GLN A 262 -20.08 8.01 9.98
N ALA A 263 -18.80 8.39 9.83
CA ALA A 263 -17.68 7.75 10.53
C ALA A 263 -17.73 7.98 12.06
N GLU A 264 -18.24 9.14 12.50
CA GLU A 264 -18.39 9.47 13.92
C GLU A 264 -19.61 8.80 14.61
N LEU A 265 -20.53 8.16 13.86
CA LEU A 265 -21.65 7.42 14.45
C LEU A 265 -21.23 6.11 15.13
N ARG A 266 -19.96 5.70 15.01
CA ARG A 266 -19.38 4.75 15.97
C ARG A 266 -19.22 5.43 17.32
N HIS A 267 -20.28 5.35 18.13
CA HIS A 267 -20.15 5.48 19.57
C HIS A 267 -19.07 4.51 20.10
N PRO A 268 -18.27 4.91 21.09
CA PRO A 268 -17.25 4.06 21.74
C PRO A 268 -17.81 2.82 22.47
N ASP A 269 -19.13 2.60 22.47
CA ASP A 269 -19.78 1.52 23.22
C ASP A 269 -19.81 0.16 22.51
N SER A 270 -19.42 0.09 21.22
CA SER A 270 -19.22 -1.22 20.57
C SER A 270 -17.86 -1.78 21.00
N GLY A 271 -17.85 -2.59 22.05
CA GLY A 271 -16.69 -3.24 22.69
C GLY A 271 -15.87 -4.21 21.81
N THR A 272 -15.75 -3.96 20.52
CA THR A 272 -14.83 -4.64 19.60
C THR A 272 -13.44 -3.99 19.65
N ALA A 273 -12.63 -4.46 20.61
CA ALA A 273 -11.18 -4.67 20.62
C ALA A 273 -10.16 -3.69 19.97
N ALA A 274 -10.54 -2.52 19.46
CA ALA A 274 -9.59 -1.48 19.07
C ALA A 274 -10.02 -0.16 19.74
N SER A 275 -9.69 -0.01 21.02
CA SER A 275 -9.69 1.30 21.68
C SER A 275 -8.65 2.13 20.95
N ILE A 276 -9.09 2.91 19.97
CA ILE A 276 -8.17 3.81 19.30
C ILE A 276 -8.04 5.04 20.16
N HIS A 277 -6.82 5.31 20.59
CA HIS A 277 -6.50 6.52 21.32
C HIS A 277 -6.78 7.73 20.44
N CYS A 278 -7.46 8.72 21.01
CA CYS A 278 -7.65 10.03 20.41
C CYS A 278 -6.83 11.03 21.21
N ARG A 279 -6.03 11.86 20.54
CA ARG A 279 -5.35 13.00 21.16
C ARG A 279 -6.28 14.20 21.14
N GLY A 280 -6.39 14.91 22.26
CA GLY A 280 -7.10 16.18 22.35
C GLY A 280 -8.63 16.05 22.41
N ALA A 281 -9.32 17.18 22.23
CA ALA A 281 -10.77 17.24 22.25
C ALA A 281 -11.37 16.63 20.97
N LEU A 282 -12.52 15.97 21.11
CA LEU A 282 -13.30 15.53 19.96
C LEU A 282 -13.75 16.74 19.12
N PRO A 283 -13.87 16.57 17.79
CA PRO A 283 -14.35 17.64 16.92
C PRO A 283 -15.73 18.15 17.37
N VAL A 284 -15.94 19.46 17.24
CA VAL A 284 -17.23 20.09 17.57
C VAL A 284 -18.24 19.66 16.52
N HIS A 285 -19.25 18.88 16.91
CA HIS A 285 -20.34 18.49 16.02
C HIS A 285 -21.07 19.74 15.50
N LYS A 286 -20.99 19.98 14.20
CA LYS A 286 -21.86 20.96 13.53
C LYS A 286 -23.26 20.34 13.35
N PRO A 287 -24.34 21.14 13.46
CA PRO A 287 -25.69 20.64 13.23
C PRO A 287 -25.82 20.05 11.82
N ARG A 288 -26.45 18.88 11.74
CA ARG A 288 -26.62 18.11 10.49
C ARG A 288 -27.40 18.96 9.47
N PRO A 289 -26.91 19.11 8.22
CA PRO A 289 -27.71 19.72 7.16
C PRO A 289 -28.94 18.84 6.85
N PRO A 290 -30.01 19.38 6.25
CA PRO A 290 -31.19 18.59 5.88
C PRO A 290 -30.80 17.33 5.10
N ILE A 291 -31.50 16.21 5.35
CA ILE A 291 -31.11 14.87 4.87
C ILE A 291 -30.86 14.79 3.36
N GLN A 292 -31.58 15.59 2.56
CA GLN A 292 -31.44 15.64 1.11
C GLN A 292 -30.13 16.30 0.66
N HIS A 293 -29.70 17.38 1.30
CA HIS A 293 -28.43 18.04 0.98
C HIS A 293 -27.26 17.13 1.33
N PHE A 294 -27.34 16.50 2.51
CA PHE A 294 -26.38 15.49 2.94
C PHE A 294 -26.24 14.32 1.94
N ALA A 295 -27.36 13.81 1.39
CA ALA A 295 -27.35 12.71 0.42
C ALA A 295 -26.56 13.07 -0.84
N ASN A 296 -26.83 14.25 -1.39
CA ASN A 296 -26.20 14.74 -2.60
C ASN A 296 -24.70 15.00 -2.38
N ASP A 297 -24.33 15.60 -1.25
CA ASP A 297 -22.94 15.89 -0.90
C ASP A 297 -22.15 14.59 -0.70
N LEU A 298 -22.74 13.57 -0.07
CA LEU A 298 -22.12 12.26 0.10
C LEU A 298 -21.92 11.54 -1.24
N ILE A 299 -22.97 11.49 -2.08
CA ILE A 299 -22.89 10.89 -3.42
C ILE A 299 -21.83 11.62 -4.25
N SER A 300 -21.79 12.95 -4.22
CA SER A 300 -20.79 13.77 -4.90
C SER A 300 -19.37 13.48 -4.41
N ALA A 301 -19.17 13.43 -3.08
CA ALA A 301 -17.87 13.13 -2.48
C ALA A 301 -17.36 11.73 -2.87
N VAL A 302 -18.22 10.72 -2.80
CA VAL A 302 -17.88 9.33 -3.14
C VAL A 302 -17.66 9.19 -4.64
N PHE A 303 -18.47 9.85 -5.47
CA PHE A 303 -18.29 9.85 -6.92
C PHE A 303 -16.95 10.47 -7.32
N ALA A 304 -16.58 11.60 -6.72
CA ALA A 304 -15.28 12.24 -6.94
C ALA A 304 -14.14 11.28 -6.54
N LEU A 305 -14.24 10.65 -5.38
CA LEU A 305 -13.26 9.67 -4.91
C LEU A 305 -13.11 8.49 -5.88
N VAL A 306 -14.21 7.79 -6.21
CA VAL A 306 -14.10 6.57 -7.02
C VAL A 306 -13.78 6.86 -8.48
N SER A 307 -14.00 8.09 -8.95
CA SER A 307 -13.71 8.51 -10.32
C SER A 307 -12.31 9.11 -10.49
N ASP A 308 -11.54 9.28 -9.42
CA ASP A 308 -10.14 9.70 -9.50
C ASP A 308 -9.34 8.76 -10.42
N ARG A 309 -8.41 9.30 -11.21
CA ARG A 309 -7.53 8.48 -12.05
C ARG A 309 -6.75 7.46 -11.23
N TRP A 310 -6.38 7.81 -10.00
CA TRP A 310 -5.69 6.91 -9.09
C TRP A 310 -6.53 5.66 -8.81
N THR A 311 -7.82 5.82 -8.52
CA THR A 311 -8.72 4.69 -8.27
C THR A 311 -9.12 3.94 -9.53
N THR A 312 -8.93 4.49 -10.72
CA THR A 312 -9.22 3.75 -11.96
C THR A 312 -8.02 2.94 -12.44
N ARG A 313 -6.77 3.33 -12.15
CA ARG A 313 -5.56 2.64 -12.65
C ARG A 313 -5.35 1.25 -12.02
N ALA A 314 -5.00 0.25 -12.83
CA ALA A 314 -4.82 -1.13 -12.37
C ALA A 314 -3.58 -1.33 -11.50
N TRP A 315 -2.46 -0.67 -11.80
CA TRP A 315 -1.24 -0.76 -10.98
C TRP A 315 -1.47 -0.31 -9.54
N VAL A 316 -2.27 0.75 -9.35
CA VAL A 316 -2.64 1.27 -8.04
C VAL A 316 -3.33 0.21 -7.16
N LEU A 317 -4.12 -0.70 -7.75
CA LEU A 317 -4.75 -1.78 -7.00
C LEU A 317 -3.70 -2.65 -6.30
N GLN A 318 -2.63 -3.01 -6.98
CA GLN A 318 -1.53 -3.78 -6.39
C GLN A 318 -0.80 -2.99 -5.32
N GLU A 319 -0.42 -1.76 -5.66
CA GLU A 319 0.36 -0.87 -4.79
C GLU A 319 -0.37 -0.67 -3.47
N SER A 320 -1.66 -0.36 -3.52
CA SER A 320 -2.51 -0.20 -2.35
C SER A 320 -2.73 -1.51 -1.58
N PHE A 321 -3.07 -2.60 -2.27
CA PHE A 321 -3.38 -3.87 -1.62
C PHE A 321 -2.19 -4.45 -0.85
N VAL A 322 -1.00 -4.40 -1.44
CA VAL A 322 0.23 -4.93 -0.84
C VAL A 322 0.75 -4.02 0.28
N SER A 323 0.54 -2.71 0.17
CA SER A 323 0.91 -1.74 1.21
C SER A 323 0.04 -1.81 2.46
N ALA A 324 -1.20 -2.31 2.33
CA ALA A 324 -2.13 -2.47 3.44
C ALA A 324 -2.33 -1.17 4.25
N ASP A 325 -2.10 -1.20 5.56
CA ASP A 325 -2.24 -0.07 6.48
C ASP A 325 -1.15 1.01 6.32
N ARG A 326 -0.09 0.74 5.54
CA ARG A 326 0.98 1.69 5.21
C ARG A 326 0.63 2.63 4.05
N MET A 327 -0.48 2.39 3.35
CA MET A 327 -0.93 3.26 2.26
C MET A 327 -1.73 4.45 2.80
N LEU A 328 -1.16 5.64 2.63
CA LEU A 328 -1.80 6.94 2.91
C LEU A 328 -2.21 7.61 1.61
N LEU A 329 -3.48 7.92 1.46
CA LEU A 329 -3.98 8.73 0.36
C LEU A 329 -3.83 10.21 0.70
N LEU A 330 -3.12 10.95 -0.15
CA LEU A 330 -2.91 12.38 0.01
C LEU A 330 -3.86 13.12 -0.93
N PHE A 331 -4.78 13.88 -0.34
CA PHE A 331 -5.70 14.74 -1.07
C PHE A 331 -5.22 16.20 -1.03
N PRO A 332 -5.07 16.85 -2.20
CA PRO A 332 -4.64 18.23 -2.25
C PRO A 332 -5.62 19.17 -1.51
N ARG A 333 -5.08 20.10 -0.73
CA ARG A 333 -5.87 21.18 -0.14
C ARG A 333 -5.93 22.37 -1.11
N PRO A 334 -7.12 22.94 -1.38
CA PRO A 334 -7.22 24.15 -2.19
C PRO A 334 -6.45 25.29 -1.51
N PRO A 335 -5.64 26.09 -2.24
CA PRO A 335 -4.88 27.20 -1.65
C PRO A 335 -5.77 28.28 -1.02
N THR A 336 -7.01 28.41 -1.51
CA THR A 336 -7.96 29.49 -1.20
C THR A 336 -9.03 29.11 -0.18
N ALA A 337 -9.13 27.84 0.21
CA ALA A 337 -10.14 27.37 1.15
C ALA A 337 -9.48 26.77 2.39
N THR A 338 -9.71 27.37 3.56
CA THR A 338 -9.37 26.75 4.86
C THR A 338 -10.37 25.66 5.16
N THR A 339 -10.15 24.48 4.58
CA THR A 339 -10.88 23.27 4.96
C THR A 339 -10.45 22.89 6.38
N ASP A 340 -11.39 22.91 7.33
CA ASP A 340 -11.14 22.54 8.72
C ASP A 340 -11.51 21.07 8.94
N VAL A 341 -10.46 20.27 9.14
CA VAL A 341 -10.55 18.84 9.45
C VAL A 341 -10.02 18.53 10.85
N THR A 342 -9.82 19.55 11.69
CA THR A 342 -9.14 19.40 12.98
C THR A 342 -9.84 18.37 13.88
N GLY A 343 -9.07 17.41 14.42
CA GLY A 343 -9.60 16.38 15.30
C GLY A 343 -10.37 15.26 14.58
N TRP A 344 -10.53 15.33 13.26
CA TRP A 344 -11.30 14.35 12.52
C TRP A 344 -10.69 12.98 12.59
N TRP A 345 -11.55 12.01 12.86
CA TRP A 345 -11.18 10.61 12.97
C TRP A 345 -10.57 10.05 11.69
N LEU A 346 -11.13 10.35 10.51
CA LEU A 346 -10.66 9.79 9.24
C LEU A 346 -9.27 10.29 8.82
N VAL A 347 -8.83 11.43 9.35
CA VAL A 347 -7.62 12.14 8.89
C VAL A 347 -6.42 11.82 9.78
N CYS A 348 -5.31 11.40 9.16
CA CYS A 348 -4.03 11.16 9.82
C CYS A 348 -3.26 12.49 9.98
N HIS A 349 -3.65 13.32 10.95
CA HIS A 349 -3.08 14.66 11.16
C HIS A 349 -1.56 14.68 11.41
N GLU A 350 -1.02 13.59 11.96
CA GLU A 350 0.42 13.42 12.16
C GLU A 350 1.19 13.06 10.89
N LYS A 351 0.54 12.73 9.77
CA LYS A 351 1.27 12.29 8.57
C LYS A 351 1.45 13.35 7.50
N SER A 352 0.60 14.38 7.45
CA SER A 352 0.84 15.53 6.56
C SER A 352 0.34 16.83 7.16
N LEU A 353 1.13 17.89 7.00
CA LEU A 353 0.76 19.27 7.33
C LEU A 353 0.14 19.96 6.12
N SER A 354 0.61 19.64 4.92
CA SER A 354 0.20 20.31 3.68
C SER A 354 -1.04 19.74 3.02
N GLU A 355 -1.31 18.45 3.19
CA GLU A 355 -2.39 17.74 2.50
C GLU A 355 -3.27 16.98 3.49
N ILE A 356 -4.46 16.58 3.04
CA ILE A 356 -5.33 15.70 3.84
C ILE A 356 -4.83 14.27 3.63
N ALA A 357 -4.21 13.69 4.65
CA ALA A 357 -3.75 12.31 4.64
C ALA A 357 -4.82 11.38 5.23
N VAL A 358 -5.20 10.33 4.49
CA VAL A 358 -6.17 9.32 4.93
C VAL A 358 -5.60 7.93 4.73
N CYS A 359 -5.57 7.10 5.77
CA CYS A 359 -5.20 5.69 5.64
C CYS A 359 -6.24 4.94 4.80
N ILE A 360 -5.80 4.15 3.81
CA ILE A 360 -6.72 3.50 2.88
C ILE A 360 -7.69 2.52 3.58
N LEU A 361 -7.25 1.86 4.65
CA LEU A 361 -8.11 0.93 5.39
C LEU A 361 -9.19 1.67 6.19
N MET A 362 -8.89 2.87 6.68
CA MET A 362 -9.90 3.72 7.33
C MET A 362 -10.92 4.23 6.31
N LEU A 363 -10.47 4.59 5.11
CA LEU A 363 -11.36 4.96 4.02
C LEU A 363 -12.22 3.78 3.58
N GLN A 364 -11.64 2.58 3.47
CA GLN A 364 -12.39 1.36 3.15
C GLN A 364 -13.45 1.05 4.21
N ASP A 365 -13.10 1.08 5.50
CA ASP A 365 -14.05 0.89 6.60
C ASP A 365 -15.19 1.91 6.50
N ALA A 366 -14.88 3.17 6.18
CA ALA A 366 -15.89 4.20 5.99
C ALA A 366 -16.80 3.92 4.77
N LEU A 367 -16.22 3.52 3.64
CA LEU A 367 -17.00 3.18 2.45
C LEU A 367 -17.92 1.97 2.69
N GLU A 368 -17.40 0.91 3.30
CA GLU A 368 -18.13 -0.34 3.50
C GLU A 368 -19.22 -0.25 4.57
N ASN A 369 -18.91 0.37 5.71
CA ASN A 369 -19.81 0.37 6.87
C ASN A 369 -20.75 1.58 6.90
N HIS A 370 -20.50 2.60 6.07
CA HIS A 370 -21.31 3.81 6.08
C HIS A 370 -21.87 4.20 4.72
N VAL A 371 -21.06 4.15 3.68
CA VAL A 371 -21.52 4.55 2.34
C VAL A 371 -22.37 3.47 1.70
N LEU A 372 -21.92 2.22 1.67
CA LEU A 372 -22.69 1.13 1.04
C LEU A 372 -24.08 0.92 1.66
N PRO A 373 -24.28 0.90 2.99
CA PRO A 373 -25.60 0.77 3.59
C PRO A 373 -26.53 1.94 3.24
N TYR A 374 -25.96 3.13 3.00
CA TYR A 374 -26.72 4.29 2.57
C TYR A 374 -27.13 4.22 1.09
N LEU A 375 -26.25 3.72 0.23
CA LEU A 375 -26.53 3.56 -1.20
C LEU A 375 -27.50 2.40 -1.48
N THR A 376 -27.48 1.34 -0.68
CA THR A 376 -28.26 0.10 -0.92
C THR A 376 -29.78 0.34 -1.05
N PRO A 377 -30.45 1.11 -0.17
CA PRO A 377 -31.88 1.42 -0.32
C PRO A 377 -32.21 2.19 -1.59
N LEU A 378 -31.31 3.04 -2.08
CA LEU A 378 -31.50 3.80 -3.32
C LEU A 378 -31.59 2.88 -4.54
N LEU A 379 -30.91 1.73 -4.50
CA LEU A 379 -30.92 0.71 -5.56
C LEU A 379 -32.18 -0.17 -5.58
N SER A 380 -32.95 -0.19 -4.50
CA SER A 380 -34.15 -1.02 -4.36
C SER A 380 -35.42 -0.39 -4.95
N SER A 381 -35.31 0.81 -5.50
CA SER A 381 -36.40 1.49 -6.23
C SER A 381 -36.52 0.93 -7.67
N PRO A 382 -37.70 0.95 -8.32
CA PRO A 382 -37.85 0.35 -9.65
C PRO A 382 -36.95 1.05 -10.70
N PRO A 383 -36.24 0.31 -11.56
CA PRO A 383 -35.28 0.89 -12.49
C PRO A 383 -35.99 1.61 -13.65
N SER A 384 -35.60 2.86 -13.91
CA SER A 384 -35.79 3.51 -15.21
C SER A 384 -34.57 3.18 -16.10
N SER A 385 -34.84 2.74 -17.32
CA SER A 385 -33.94 1.93 -18.16
C SER A 385 -32.87 2.71 -18.95
N SER A 386 -32.24 3.74 -18.37
CA SER A 386 -31.10 4.41 -19.01
C SER A 386 -29.88 4.49 -18.08
N SER A 387 -28.68 4.26 -18.63
CA SER A 387 -27.39 4.45 -17.93
C SER A 387 -27.13 5.91 -17.53
N SER A 388 -27.83 6.86 -18.16
CA SER A 388 -27.88 8.28 -17.82
C SER A 388 -28.92 8.63 -16.75
N SER A 389 -29.76 7.67 -16.32
CA SER A 389 -30.69 7.90 -15.22
C SER A 389 -29.95 7.99 -13.88
N PRO A 390 -30.49 8.72 -12.89
CA PRO A 390 -29.97 8.74 -11.52
C PRO A 390 -29.77 7.33 -10.92
N MET A 391 -30.61 6.36 -11.32
CA MET A 391 -30.51 4.97 -10.89
C MET A 391 -29.31 4.24 -11.53
N GLY A 392 -29.08 4.44 -12.83
CA GLY A 392 -27.91 3.90 -13.52
C GLY A 392 -26.59 4.39 -12.92
N MET A 393 -26.54 5.68 -12.55
CA MET A 393 -25.38 6.26 -11.84
C MET A 393 -25.20 5.68 -10.43
N ALA A 394 -26.29 5.47 -9.69
CA ALA A 394 -26.23 4.86 -8.36
C ALA A 394 -25.72 3.42 -8.38
N VAL A 395 -26.16 2.60 -9.36
CA VAL A 395 -25.66 1.23 -9.55
C VAL A 395 -24.17 1.24 -9.89
N ALA A 396 -23.75 2.10 -10.83
CA ALA A 396 -22.34 2.22 -11.19
C ALA A 396 -21.50 2.65 -9.97
N LEU A 397 -21.97 3.63 -9.19
CA LEU A 397 -21.30 4.09 -7.98
C LEU A 397 -21.18 2.96 -6.94
N PHE A 398 -22.26 2.19 -6.73
CA PHE A 398 -22.26 1.06 -5.80
C PHE A 398 -21.21 0.01 -6.18
N GLU A 399 -21.15 -0.39 -7.45
CA GLU A 399 -20.15 -1.35 -7.93
C GLU A 399 -18.72 -0.81 -7.76
N ARG A 400 -18.48 0.47 -8.07
CA ARG A 400 -17.15 1.07 -7.88
C ARG A 400 -16.73 1.15 -6.41
N VAL A 401 -17.66 1.42 -5.50
CA VAL A 401 -17.39 1.41 -4.05
C VAL A 401 -17.13 -0.02 -3.58
N ARG A 402 -17.93 -0.99 -4.01
CA ARG A 402 -17.77 -2.42 -3.68
C ARG A 402 -16.42 -2.97 -4.14
N PHE A 403 -15.92 -2.53 -5.30
CA PHE A 403 -14.63 -2.94 -5.86
C PHE A 403 -13.51 -1.90 -5.64
N PHE A 404 -13.66 -1.03 -4.64
CA PHE A 404 -12.68 0.01 -4.31
C PHE A 404 -11.35 -0.58 -3.79
N TYR A 405 -11.42 -1.55 -2.88
CA TYR A 405 -10.24 -2.17 -2.28
C TYR A 405 -10.55 -3.64 -1.89
N PRO A 406 -9.68 -4.62 -2.21
CA PRO A 406 -9.95 -6.02 -1.91
C PRO A 406 -9.83 -6.34 -0.42
N ARG A 407 -10.75 -7.16 0.11
CA ARG A 407 -10.51 -7.85 1.38
C ARG A 407 -9.49 -8.96 1.16
N ALA A 408 -8.44 -8.99 1.99
CA ALA A 408 -7.49 -10.08 1.96
C ALA A 408 -8.16 -11.37 2.45
N ILE A 409 -7.72 -12.52 1.94
CA ILE A 409 -8.11 -13.80 2.51
C ILE A 409 -7.24 -14.00 3.76
N ASP A 410 -7.86 -13.95 4.94
CA ASP A 410 -7.21 -14.35 6.19
C ASP A 410 -7.03 -15.87 6.19
N ASN A 411 -5.98 -16.35 5.52
CA ASN A 411 -5.62 -17.76 5.54
C ASN A 411 -4.76 -18.15 6.75
N ASP A 412 -4.45 -17.23 7.66
CA ASP A 412 -3.74 -17.58 8.88
C ASP A 412 -4.69 -17.63 10.09
N PHE A 413 -5.06 -18.86 10.42
CA PHE A 413 -5.54 -19.29 11.73
C PHE A 413 -4.41 -19.14 12.79
N ARG A 414 -3.73 -17.98 12.83
CA ARG A 414 -2.72 -17.61 13.83
C ARG A 414 -3.35 -16.61 14.80
N ILE A 415 -4.43 -17.06 15.44
CA ILE A 415 -4.95 -16.43 16.64
C ILE A 415 -3.86 -16.53 17.72
N GLY A 416 -3.24 -15.40 18.04
CA GLY A 416 -2.71 -15.16 19.40
C GLY A 416 -1.21 -15.30 19.66
N LEU A 417 -0.34 -15.58 18.67
CA LEU A 417 1.12 -15.60 18.88
C LEU A 417 1.85 -14.95 17.69
N GLY A 418 2.09 -13.64 17.79
CA GLY A 418 3.09 -12.94 16.97
C GLY A 418 2.88 -12.98 15.45
N ALA A 419 1.72 -12.55 14.94
CA ALA A 419 1.63 -12.18 13.53
C ALA A 419 2.56 -10.97 13.31
N ASP A 420 3.60 -11.16 12.50
CA ASP A 420 4.52 -10.09 12.17
C ASP A 420 3.75 -9.00 11.43
N PHE A 421 3.94 -7.73 11.81
CA PHE A 421 3.33 -6.54 11.19
C PHE A 421 3.59 -6.42 9.67
N TRP A 422 4.31 -7.37 9.08
CA TRP A 422 4.84 -7.39 7.73
C TRP A 422 4.36 -8.58 6.89
N ASP A 423 3.40 -9.36 7.40
CA ASP A 423 2.80 -10.46 6.63
C ASP A 423 2.09 -9.92 5.38
N ARG A 424 2.42 -10.54 4.25
CA ARG A 424 1.95 -10.10 2.93
C ARG A 424 0.50 -10.48 2.70
N LYS A 425 -0.35 -9.49 2.43
CA LYS A 425 -1.71 -9.72 1.91
C LYS A 425 -1.68 -10.39 0.55
N ARG A 426 -2.52 -11.40 0.37
CA ARG A 426 -2.70 -12.14 -0.90
C ARG A 426 -4.18 -12.40 -1.14
N CYS A 427 -4.54 -12.64 -2.40
CA CYS A 427 -5.86 -13.13 -2.79
C CYS A 427 -5.73 -14.20 -3.89
N ASP A 428 -6.78 -14.97 -4.14
CA ASP A 428 -6.81 -15.89 -5.27
C ASP A 428 -6.94 -15.15 -6.62
N ALA A 429 -6.63 -15.83 -7.72
CA ALA A 429 -6.67 -15.26 -9.06
C ALA A 429 -8.04 -14.71 -9.44
N ALA A 430 -9.13 -15.38 -9.04
CA ALA A 430 -10.46 -14.91 -9.38
C ALA A 430 -10.82 -13.60 -8.67
N THR A 431 -10.43 -13.45 -7.40
CA THR A 431 -10.55 -12.20 -6.65
C THR A 431 -9.70 -11.12 -7.30
N ALA A 432 -8.43 -11.40 -7.60
CA ALA A 432 -7.56 -10.45 -8.29
C ALA A 432 -8.18 -9.98 -9.62
N LEU A 433 -8.68 -10.91 -10.43
CA LEU A 433 -9.29 -10.62 -11.71
C LEU A 433 -10.59 -9.82 -11.58
N ALA A 434 -11.45 -10.12 -10.60
CA ALA A 434 -12.68 -9.39 -10.36
C ALA A 434 -12.42 -7.89 -10.09
N PHE A 435 -11.40 -7.57 -9.28
CA PHE A 435 -11.00 -6.20 -9.01
C PHE A 435 -10.31 -5.54 -10.21
N LEU A 436 -9.43 -6.27 -10.92
CA LEU A 436 -8.74 -5.76 -12.11
C LEU A 436 -9.69 -5.45 -13.27
N ASN A 437 -10.82 -6.15 -13.37
CA ASN A 437 -11.80 -5.91 -14.42
C ASN A 437 -12.40 -4.50 -14.38
N GLN A 438 -12.48 -3.89 -13.19
CA GLN A 438 -12.97 -2.52 -12.96
C GLN A 438 -11.87 -1.45 -13.12
N ARG A 439 -10.67 -1.83 -13.56
CA ARG A 439 -9.52 -0.92 -13.64
C ARG A 439 -9.01 -0.74 -15.07
N ASP A 440 -8.52 0.45 -15.33
CA ASP A 440 -7.89 0.88 -16.57
C ASP A 440 -6.41 0.52 -16.55
N LEU A 441 -5.90 0.12 -17.72
CA LEU A 441 -4.51 -0.24 -17.88
C LEU A 441 -4.10 0.05 -19.31
N PHE A 442 -2.96 0.75 -19.46
CA PHE A 442 -2.45 1.13 -20.77
C PHE A 442 -1.92 -0.08 -21.54
N ARG A 443 -1.18 -0.96 -20.86
CA ARG A 443 -0.59 -2.17 -21.44
C ARG A 443 -1.27 -3.42 -20.87
N VAL A 444 -2.03 -4.13 -21.70
CA VAL A 444 -2.84 -5.29 -21.28
C VAL A 444 -1.98 -6.37 -20.61
N ALA A 445 -0.75 -6.59 -21.11
CA ALA A 445 0.17 -7.60 -20.59
C ALA A 445 0.52 -7.39 -19.10
N ASP A 446 0.49 -6.15 -18.61
CA ASP A 446 0.75 -5.85 -17.20
C ASP A 446 -0.28 -6.49 -16.26
N ARG A 447 -1.49 -6.85 -16.73
CA ARG A 447 -2.48 -7.62 -15.93
C ARG A 447 -1.93 -8.95 -15.45
N VAL A 448 -1.06 -9.58 -16.26
CA VAL A 448 -0.42 -10.87 -15.91
C VAL A 448 0.52 -10.67 -14.72
N ALA A 449 1.36 -9.63 -14.77
CA ALA A 449 2.27 -9.29 -13.66
C ALA A 449 1.50 -8.85 -12.41
N ILE A 450 0.50 -7.97 -12.56
CA ILE A 450 -0.31 -7.49 -11.42
C ILE A 450 -1.04 -8.64 -10.73
N LEU A 451 -1.66 -9.55 -11.49
CA LEU A 451 -2.33 -10.72 -10.92
C LEU A 451 -1.34 -11.61 -10.16
N ALA A 452 -0.18 -11.93 -10.77
CA ALA A 452 0.85 -12.73 -10.12
C ALA A 452 1.32 -12.11 -8.79
N ASN A 453 1.39 -10.78 -8.75
CA ASN A 453 1.77 -9.98 -7.61
C ASN A 453 0.67 -9.87 -6.54
N LEU A 454 -0.61 -9.80 -6.92
CA LEU A 454 -1.71 -9.86 -5.95
C LEU A 454 -1.84 -11.24 -5.32
N CYS A 455 -1.64 -12.31 -6.10
CA CYS A 455 -1.73 -13.69 -5.63
C CYS A 455 -0.47 -14.17 -4.91
N GLY A 456 0.65 -13.47 -5.09
CA GLY A 456 1.94 -13.87 -4.53
C GLY A 456 2.40 -15.22 -5.03
N TYR A 457 2.16 -15.49 -6.31
CA TYR A 457 2.64 -16.67 -7.03
C TYR A 457 4.16 -16.81 -6.92
N GLU A 458 4.72 -17.97 -7.24
CA GLU A 458 6.18 -18.18 -7.29
C GLU A 458 6.68 -18.37 -8.72
N GLN A 459 5.84 -18.86 -9.62
CA GLN A 459 6.09 -18.81 -11.06
C GLN A 459 5.56 -17.50 -11.63
N ARG A 460 6.32 -16.88 -12.53
CA ARG A 460 5.98 -15.68 -13.29
C ARG A 460 5.98 -15.98 -14.77
N LEU A 461 5.30 -15.15 -15.55
CA LEU A 461 5.40 -15.17 -17.00
C LEU A 461 5.99 -13.82 -17.46
N ASP A 462 6.93 -13.87 -18.39
CA ASP A 462 7.51 -12.69 -19.02
C ASP A 462 6.45 -11.95 -19.85
N THR A 463 6.06 -10.75 -19.41
CA THR A 463 4.96 -10.02 -20.06
C THR A 463 5.34 -9.50 -21.43
N VAL A 464 6.62 -9.18 -21.65
CA VAL A 464 7.15 -8.65 -22.91
C VAL A 464 7.15 -9.74 -23.98
N GLU A 465 7.65 -10.92 -23.64
CA GLU A 465 7.72 -12.03 -24.59
C GLU A 465 6.33 -12.58 -24.92
N LEU A 466 5.42 -12.67 -23.94
CA LEU A 466 4.03 -13.08 -24.20
C LEU A 466 3.30 -12.11 -25.13
N GLU A 467 3.54 -10.81 -24.95
CA GLU A 467 2.95 -9.78 -25.79
C GLU A 467 3.47 -9.83 -27.22
N LYS A 468 4.79 -9.99 -27.41
CA LYS A 468 5.44 -10.18 -28.71
C LYS A 468 4.94 -11.42 -29.44
N ALA A 469 4.74 -12.51 -28.70
CA ALA A 469 4.22 -13.77 -29.24
C ALA A 469 2.72 -13.71 -29.58
N GLY A 470 2.00 -12.67 -29.17
CA GLY A 470 0.60 -12.46 -29.51
C GLY A 470 -0.37 -13.38 -28.78
N TYR A 471 -0.01 -13.91 -27.61
CA TYR A 471 -0.93 -14.72 -26.81
C TYR A 471 -2.11 -13.88 -26.28
N GLY A 472 -3.28 -14.52 -26.15
CA GLY A 472 -4.46 -13.92 -25.53
C GLY A 472 -4.32 -13.81 -24.01
N LEU A 473 -4.90 -12.76 -23.42
CA LEU A 473 -4.79 -12.51 -21.98
C LEU A 473 -5.41 -13.66 -21.15
N SER A 474 -6.59 -14.13 -21.53
CA SER A 474 -7.30 -15.21 -20.83
C SER A 474 -6.46 -16.49 -20.70
N HIS A 475 -5.74 -16.85 -21.77
CA HIS A 475 -4.85 -18.00 -21.82
C HIS A 475 -3.64 -17.81 -20.90
N CYS A 476 -3.05 -16.61 -20.89
CA CYS A 476 -1.92 -16.29 -20.04
C CYS A 476 -2.29 -16.33 -18.55
N LEU A 477 -3.43 -15.74 -18.17
CA LEU A 477 -3.90 -15.74 -16.77
C LEU A 477 -4.24 -17.15 -16.30
N LEU A 478 -4.92 -17.95 -17.12
CA LEU A 478 -5.26 -19.32 -16.76
C LEU A 478 -4.00 -20.20 -16.66
N ALA A 479 -3.06 -20.09 -17.60
CA ALA A 479 -1.77 -20.80 -17.55
C ALA A 479 -1.00 -20.45 -16.27
N LEU A 480 -0.92 -19.15 -15.95
CA LEU A 480 -0.25 -18.63 -14.77
C LEU A 480 -0.89 -19.16 -13.47
N ALA A 481 -2.23 -19.18 -13.39
CA ALA A 481 -2.94 -19.71 -12.22
C ALA A 481 -2.68 -21.21 -12.06
N LEU A 482 -2.82 -21.99 -13.14
CA LEU A 482 -2.62 -23.45 -13.12
C LEU A 482 -1.20 -23.86 -12.71
N VAL A 483 -0.18 -23.21 -13.26
CA VAL A 483 1.22 -23.54 -12.93
C VAL A 483 1.56 -23.20 -11.47
N ASN A 484 0.82 -22.28 -10.86
CA ASN A 484 0.93 -21.94 -9.44
C ASN A 484 -0.07 -22.71 -8.55
N GLY A 485 -0.83 -23.66 -9.09
CA GLY A 485 -1.78 -24.48 -8.34
C GLY A 485 -3.05 -23.75 -7.89
N ASP A 486 -3.35 -22.60 -8.47
CA ASP A 486 -4.57 -21.83 -8.20
C ASP A 486 -5.68 -22.24 -9.16
N LEU A 487 -6.69 -22.93 -8.63
CA LEU A 487 -7.83 -23.42 -9.39
C LEU A 487 -9.04 -22.48 -9.33
N SER A 488 -8.91 -21.29 -8.73
CA SER A 488 -10.04 -20.34 -8.58
C SER A 488 -10.63 -19.92 -9.92
N LEU A 489 -9.86 -19.89 -11.00
CA LEU A 489 -10.37 -19.57 -12.34
C LEU A 489 -11.13 -20.74 -13.02
N LEU A 490 -11.04 -21.97 -12.49
CA LEU A 490 -11.68 -23.17 -13.06
C LEU A 490 -13.08 -23.46 -12.52
N VAL A 491 -13.60 -22.66 -11.58
CA VAL A 491 -14.92 -22.89 -10.97
C VAL A 491 -15.93 -21.82 -11.40
N PRO A 492 -16.42 -21.81 -12.67
CA PRO A 492 -17.44 -20.86 -13.13
C PRO A 492 -18.70 -20.84 -12.25
N GLU A 493 -19.08 -21.97 -11.63
CA GLU A 493 -20.28 -22.08 -10.79
C GLU A 493 -20.21 -21.24 -9.50
N MET A 494 -19.04 -20.81 -9.04
CA MET A 494 -18.89 -19.92 -7.88
C MET A 494 -18.92 -18.42 -8.23
N TYR A 495 -18.76 -18.08 -9.52
CA TYR A 495 -18.75 -16.69 -10.01
C TYR A 495 -20.02 -16.30 -10.78
N LYS A 496 -20.95 -17.24 -10.97
CA LYS A 496 -22.34 -16.88 -11.28
C LYS A 496 -22.96 -16.30 -10.00
N THR A 497 -23.29 -15.00 -10.01
CA THR A 497 -24.42 -14.54 -9.20
C THR A 497 -25.59 -15.49 -9.48
N PRO A 498 -26.33 -16.00 -8.49
CA PRO A 498 -27.45 -16.89 -8.75
C PRO A 498 -28.56 -16.12 -9.49
N GLY A 499 -28.48 -16.05 -10.82
CA GLY A 499 -29.60 -15.76 -11.68
C GLY A 499 -30.47 -17.00 -11.70
N GLY A 500 -31.54 -17.01 -10.91
CA GLY A 500 -32.56 -18.08 -10.97
C GLY A 500 -32.97 -18.72 -9.66
N TYR A 501 -32.93 -18.03 -8.52
CA TYR A 501 -33.84 -18.43 -7.45
C TYR A 501 -35.26 -18.01 -7.83
N PRO A 502 -36.24 -18.93 -7.83
CA PRO A 502 -37.63 -18.54 -8.00
C PRO A 502 -37.97 -17.59 -6.86
N VAL A 503 -38.42 -16.38 -7.22
CA VAL A 503 -39.21 -15.57 -6.30
C VAL A 503 -40.34 -16.48 -5.86
N CYS A 504 -40.28 -16.95 -4.62
CA CYS A 504 -41.39 -17.67 -4.02
C CYS A 504 -42.57 -16.71 -4.10
N LYS A 505 -43.52 -17.00 -4.99
CA LYS A 505 -44.78 -16.27 -5.05
C LYS A 505 -45.35 -16.38 -3.65
N SER A 506 -45.35 -15.28 -2.91
CA SER A 506 -46.09 -15.18 -1.67
C SER A 506 -47.55 -15.42 -2.03
N THR A 507 -48.06 -16.60 -1.74
CA THR A 507 -49.50 -16.79 -1.65
C THR A 507 -49.96 -15.93 -0.47
N PRO A 508 -50.93 -15.02 -0.67
CA PRO A 508 -51.48 -14.24 0.42
C PRO A 508 -52.38 -15.19 1.21
N ASN A 509 -51.88 -15.70 2.34
CA ASN A 509 -52.62 -16.10 3.55
C ASN A 509 -51.89 -17.23 4.29
N SER A 510 -50.96 -16.87 5.17
CA SER A 510 -50.85 -17.47 6.51
C SER A 510 -49.73 -16.77 7.31
N PRO A 511 -49.94 -16.50 8.61
CA PRO A 511 -48.94 -15.82 9.44
C PRO A 511 -48.00 -16.86 10.06
N ILE A 512 -46.69 -16.74 9.83
CA ILE A 512 -45.70 -17.54 10.58
C ILE A 512 -44.62 -16.63 11.16
N THR A 513 -44.67 -16.54 12.48
CA THR A 513 -43.76 -15.90 13.42
C THR A 513 -42.33 -16.47 13.29
N ILE A 514 -41.35 -15.62 13.01
CA ILE A 514 -39.92 -15.99 13.07
C ILE A 514 -39.46 -15.89 14.53
N LYS A 515 -39.17 -17.04 15.16
CA LYS A 515 -38.33 -17.11 16.37
C LYS A 515 -36.87 -17.23 15.93
N GLN A 516 -36.09 -16.16 16.11
CA GLN A 516 -34.64 -16.24 16.24
C GLN A 516 -34.30 -17.02 17.52
N SER A 517 -33.60 -18.16 17.42
CA SER A 517 -32.74 -18.61 18.51
C SER A 517 -31.83 -19.79 18.11
N GLN A 518 -30.54 -19.63 18.42
CA GLN A 518 -29.54 -20.64 18.79
C GLN A 518 -28.85 -21.49 17.72
N LEU A 519 -27.65 -21.04 17.32
CA LEU A 519 -26.52 -21.91 16.98
C LEU A 519 -25.25 -21.39 17.67
N THR A 520 -25.27 -21.43 19.00
CA THR A 520 -24.08 -21.42 19.86
C THR A 520 -24.32 -22.45 20.96
N ARG A 521 -23.75 -23.66 20.83
CA ARG A 521 -23.49 -24.54 21.98
C ARG A 521 -22.48 -25.63 21.62
N ASN A 522 -21.28 -25.43 22.14
CA ASN A 522 -20.49 -26.38 22.94
C ASN A 522 -20.74 -27.88 22.69
N HIS A 523 -19.76 -28.54 22.07
CA HIS A 523 -19.41 -29.91 22.40
C HIS A 523 -18.04 -29.95 23.07
N SER A 524 -18.08 -29.93 24.40
CA SER A 524 -16.98 -30.32 25.29
C SER A 524 -16.78 -31.84 25.22
N ILE A 525 -15.59 -32.26 24.78
CA ILE A 525 -15.13 -33.66 24.81
C ILE A 525 -14.49 -33.92 26.19
N PRO A 526 -14.83 -35.00 26.91
CA PRO A 526 -14.25 -35.27 28.23
C PRO A 526 -12.84 -35.84 28.11
N ILE A 527 -11.86 -35.13 28.69
CA ILE A 527 -10.47 -35.56 28.83
C ILE A 527 -10.38 -36.53 30.02
N ARG A 528 -9.99 -37.80 29.77
CA ARG A 528 -9.54 -38.74 30.81
C ARG A 528 -8.07 -38.47 31.15
N PRO A 529 -7.63 -38.60 32.42
CA PRO A 529 -6.26 -38.33 32.80
C PRO A 529 -5.36 -39.51 32.40
N ARG A 530 -4.36 -39.27 31.55
CA ARG A 530 -3.28 -40.23 31.27
C ARG A 530 -2.05 -39.91 32.11
N ARG A 531 -1.55 -40.98 32.75
CA ARG A 531 -0.38 -41.08 33.62
C ARG A 531 0.87 -40.39 33.06
N ARG A 532 1.59 -39.70 33.94
CA ARG A 532 2.99 -39.26 33.75
C ARG A 532 3.86 -40.47 33.39
N LEU A 533 4.44 -40.48 32.20
CA LEU A 533 5.65 -41.22 31.88
C LEU A 533 6.81 -40.23 31.99
N LEU A 534 7.64 -40.43 33.02
CA LEU A 534 8.91 -39.73 33.21
C LEU A 534 9.91 -40.34 32.22
N LEU A 535 10.50 -39.51 31.37
CA LEU A 535 11.71 -39.81 30.59
C LEU A 535 12.85 -38.89 31.06
N PRO A 536 14.11 -39.36 30.99
CA PRO A 536 15.22 -38.87 31.81
C PRO A 536 15.88 -37.59 31.25
N PRO A 537 16.65 -36.85 32.08
CA PRO A 537 17.29 -35.62 31.64
C PRO A 537 18.50 -35.90 30.72
N LEU A 538 18.62 -35.11 29.65
CA LEU A 538 19.80 -35.06 28.79
C LEU A 538 20.94 -34.28 29.47
N PRO A 539 22.22 -34.62 29.19
CA PRO A 539 23.35 -34.16 29.99
C PRO A 539 23.85 -32.75 29.62
N HIS A 540 24.37 -32.05 30.63
CA HIS A 540 25.08 -30.78 30.53
C HIS A 540 26.33 -30.85 29.63
N PRO A 541 26.67 -29.77 28.91
CA PRO A 541 27.94 -29.67 28.19
C PRO A 541 29.10 -29.46 29.17
N GLN A 542 30.07 -30.39 29.13
CA GLN A 542 31.34 -30.30 29.85
C GLN A 542 32.28 -29.31 29.16
N HIS A 543 32.83 -28.38 29.95
CA HIS A 543 34.01 -27.59 29.60
C HIS A 543 35.25 -28.49 29.40
N PRO A 544 36.12 -28.22 28.41
CA PRO A 544 37.49 -28.70 28.45
C PRO A 544 38.44 -27.69 29.15
N PRO A 545 39.59 -28.15 29.68
CA PRO A 545 40.31 -27.48 30.74
C PRO A 545 41.39 -26.50 30.26
N SER A 546 41.62 -25.49 31.10
CA SER A 546 42.76 -24.58 31.08
C SER A 546 44.06 -25.23 31.60
N ARG A 547 45.18 -25.05 30.90
CA ARG A 547 46.58 -24.97 31.44
C ARG A 547 47.42 -24.19 30.41
N ARG A 548 47.83 -22.94 30.72
CA ARG A 548 49.16 -22.51 31.23
C ARG A 548 50.33 -22.90 30.29
N SER A 549 51.31 -22.08 29.91
CA SER A 549 51.66 -20.66 30.09
C SER A 549 53.04 -20.41 29.42
N ASN A 550 53.20 -19.33 28.65
CA ASN A 550 54.41 -18.49 28.45
C ASN A 550 55.67 -19.07 27.73
N PRO A 551 56.68 -18.23 27.33
CA PRO A 551 56.67 -16.92 26.63
C PRO A 551 57.83 -16.77 25.58
N HIS A 552 57.98 -15.56 24.98
CA HIS A 552 59.08 -15.07 24.10
C HIS A 552 59.09 -15.62 22.65
N THR A 553 59.26 -14.85 21.57
CA THR A 553 60.37 -13.91 21.31
C THR A 553 60.04 -12.97 20.13
N LEU A 554 60.62 -11.77 20.18
CA LEU A 554 60.75 -10.75 19.12
C LEU A 554 61.23 -11.29 17.75
N LEU A 555 60.79 -10.62 16.67
CA LEU A 555 61.57 -10.14 15.48
C LEU A 555 60.57 -9.81 14.35
N GLN A 556 60.26 -8.55 14.10
CA GLN A 556 60.88 -7.69 13.08
C GLN A 556 61.00 -8.29 11.66
N HIS A 557 60.43 -7.51 10.73
CA HIS A 557 60.81 -7.28 9.33
C HIS A 557 60.05 -7.93 8.17
N ARG A 558 59.41 -7.01 7.41
CA ARG A 558 59.54 -6.79 5.96
C ARG A 558 58.68 -7.63 5.00
N ARG A 559 57.69 -6.93 4.39
CA ARG A 559 57.38 -6.97 2.94
C ARG A 559 58.67 -6.91 2.10
N PRO A 560 58.74 -7.28 0.79
CA PRO A 560 57.63 -7.34 -0.19
C PRO A 560 57.69 -8.49 -1.23
N ARG A 561 56.56 -8.79 -1.88
CA ARG A 561 56.28 -8.55 -3.31
C ARG A 561 54.86 -8.96 -3.64
#